data_AF-V8N7Z6-F1
#
_entry.id   AF-V8N7Z6-F1
#
_cell.length_a   1.000
_cell.length_b   1.000
_cell.length_c   1.000
_cell.angle_alpha   90.00
_cell.angle_beta   90.00
_cell.angle_gamma   90.00
#
_symmetry.space_group_name_H-M   'P 1'
#
loop_
_entity.id
_entity.type
_entity.pdbx_description
1 polymer ?
#
loop_
_entity_poly.entity_id
_entity_poly.type
_entity_poly.pdbx_seq_one_letter_code
_entity_poly.pdbx_strand_id
1 'polypeptide(L)'
;MATRWLRAGDLARFCQKLNRVKTLQDDLMETSFNRCLSTVDLTLLGIGGMVGSGLYVLTGTVAKETAGPAIVVSFIIAGIASLLAALCYAEFGAQVPKTGSAYMFTYVSVGEIWAFLIGWNVILEYMIGGAAVARAWSGYLDSIFDHRIKNFTETHAGTWQVPFLAHYPDFLASGIVLIATAFISFGARFSSWLNHVFSAISMGVILFILVMGFLLARAQNWSASEGGFAPYGISGIMAGSATCFYAFVGFDVIATSSEEARNPEKAIPRAIAISLSLATGAYILVSVVLTLMVPWHSLDPDSALADAFYKRGYSWAGFIVATGSICAMNTVLLSNLFSLPRIVYAMAEDGLFFQVFAHVHPRTKVPVVAIVVFGFLMSILSLIFDLEALVQFLSIGTLLAYTFVAASVIILRFQPAKTEAQDAAGRSEATPAPAEPGGATEPKEYESFSDKLQLVGKEKVGSLREPGQLKATFEPYLEFLSDFYPGEVVAMAVVILMVSALCLASILVFGKTQLHLPTWSYALLILLSSLALTGSLVLISVHEQKQTTQTFQRVVRTLYPQCCFSFPQSLLVYFTYGIWHSKENLRDSPTQDVRARYVVFPSSSLEETVQTVQPRTEPAQGLMDAQESGEEAKR
;
A
#
# COMPACT_ATOMS: atom_id res chain seq x y z
N MET A 1 27.41 1.34 43.33
CA MET A 1 26.46 1.20 42.20
C MET A 1 25.06 1.44 42.74
N ALA A 2 24.58 2.69 42.69
CA ALA A 2 23.21 3.03 43.07
C ALA A 2 22.51 3.60 41.84
N THR A 3 21.42 2.95 41.45
CA THR A 3 20.55 3.24 40.32
C THR A 3 19.95 4.64 40.47
N ARG A 4 20.49 5.59 39.70
CA ARG A 4 19.97 6.95 39.58
C ARG A 4 18.72 6.90 38.70
N TRP A 5 17.56 6.70 39.31
CA TRP A 5 16.26 6.80 38.64
C TRP A 5 16.18 8.14 37.90
N LEU A 6 15.86 8.10 36.60
CA LEU A 6 15.63 9.30 35.78
C LEU A 6 14.57 10.19 36.45
N ARG A 7 14.92 11.45 36.76
CA ARG A 7 13.95 12.42 37.29
C ARG A 7 12.85 12.62 36.24
N ALA A 8 11.60 12.79 36.68
CA ALA A 8 10.46 13.02 35.77
C ALA A 8 10.69 14.17 34.78
N GLY A 9 11.42 15.23 35.19
CA GLY A 9 11.81 16.33 34.30
C GLY A 9 12.89 16.01 33.27
N ASP A 10 13.73 15.00 33.52
CA ASP A 10 14.69 14.48 32.53
C ASP A 10 13.99 13.57 31.53
N LEU A 11 13.01 12.78 32.00
CA LEU A 11 12.15 11.96 31.16
C LEU A 11 11.25 12.82 30.26
N ALA A 12 10.65 13.89 30.79
CA ALA A 12 9.84 14.83 30.04
C ALA A 12 10.67 15.56 28.96
N ARG A 13 11.87 16.03 29.30
CA ARG A 13 12.80 16.64 28.33
C ARG A 13 13.27 15.64 27.27
N PHE A 14 13.48 14.38 27.65
CA PHE A 14 13.82 13.32 26.72
C PHE A 14 12.66 13.02 25.75
N CYS A 15 11.43 12.86 26.24
CA CYS A 15 10.23 12.71 25.42
C CYS A 15 10.00 13.92 24.50
N GLN A 16 10.23 15.14 24.99
CA GLN A 16 10.09 16.36 24.21
C GLN A 16 11.16 16.45 23.09
N LYS A 17 12.38 15.97 23.35
CA LYS A 17 13.42 15.85 22.31
C LYS A 17 13.08 14.77 21.27
N LEU A 18 12.50 13.65 21.69
CA LEU A 18 12.11 12.55 20.79
C LEU A 18 10.91 12.90 19.88
N ASN A 19 10.01 13.77 20.33
CA ASN A 19 8.86 14.22 19.56
C ASN A 19 9.08 15.59 18.89
N ARG A 20 10.34 15.95 18.59
CA ARG A 20 10.63 17.19 17.88
C ARG A 20 9.99 17.16 16.49
N VAL A 21 9.25 18.20 16.15
CA VAL A 21 8.63 18.37 14.83
C VAL A 21 9.54 19.21 13.94
N LYS A 22 9.65 18.84 12.66
CA LYS A 22 10.43 19.60 11.68
C LYS A 22 9.76 20.95 11.41
N THR A 23 10.46 22.04 11.66
CA THR A 23 10.04 23.39 11.29
C THR A 23 10.37 23.62 9.81
N LEU A 24 9.36 23.80 8.98
CA LEU A 24 9.53 24.18 7.58
C LEU A 24 10.00 25.65 7.56
N GLN A 25 11.14 25.94 6.91
CA GLN A 25 11.58 27.32 6.66
C GLN A 25 10.57 28.02 5.75
N ASP A 26 10.49 29.36 5.82
CA ASP A 26 9.49 30.18 5.11
C ASP A 26 9.47 29.94 3.59
N ASP A 27 10.60 29.52 3.00
CA ASP A 27 10.69 29.11 1.60
C ASP A 27 10.47 27.59 1.41
N LEU A 28 9.23 27.16 1.63
CA LEU A 28 8.73 25.82 1.23
C LEU A 28 9.05 25.47 -0.22
N MET A 29 9.31 26.47 -1.06
CA MET A 29 9.61 26.32 -2.48
C MET A 29 11.09 26.15 -2.83
N GLU A 30 12.03 26.42 -1.93
CA GLU A 30 13.45 26.18 -2.23
C GLU A 30 13.75 24.68 -2.29
N THR A 31 14.26 24.22 -3.43
CA THR A 31 14.57 22.81 -3.69
C THR A 31 15.93 22.68 -4.39
N SER A 32 16.68 21.64 -4.05
CA SER A 32 17.94 21.30 -4.74
C SER A 32 17.71 20.68 -6.13
N PHE A 33 16.47 20.24 -6.40
CA PHE A 33 16.03 19.67 -7.67
C PHE A 33 15.37 20.70 -8.59
N ASN A 34 15.44 20.45 -9.91
CA ASN A 34 14.83 21.33 -10.92
C ASN A 34 13.37 20.96 -11.14
N ARG A 35 12.47 21.95 -11.11
CA ARG A 35 11.02 21.77 -11.29
C ARG A 35 10.64 21.58 -12.75
N CYS A 36 10.80 20.37 -13.27
CA CYS A 36 10.55 20.07 -14.67
C CYS A 36 9.25 19.29 -14.95
N LEU A 37 8.72 18.55 -13.96
CA LEU A 37 7.63 17.60 -14.16
C LEU A 37 6.26 18.29 -14.28
N SER A 38 5.53 17.94 -15.35
CA SER A 38 4.14 18.34 -15.56
C SER A 38 3.16 17.35 -14.92
N THR A 39 1.88 17.71 -14.86
CA THR A 39 0.83 16.78 -14.38
C THR A 39 0.76 15.50 -15.20
N VAL A 40 1.03 15.56 -16.51
CA VAL A 40 1.04 14.39 -17.38
C VAL A 40 2.22 13.49 -17.06
N ASP A 41 3.42 14.06 -16.88
CA ASP A 41 4.61 13.31 -16.51
C ASP A 41 4.43 12.60 -15.16
N LEU A 42 3.86 13.30 -14.18
CA LEU A 42 3.52 12.72 -12.87
C LEU A 42 2.46 11.62 -12.97
N THR A 43 1.48 11.77 -13.87
CA THR A 43 0.45 10.74 -14.09
C THR A 43 1.07 9.48 -14.72
N LEU A 44 1.93 9.65 -15.73
CA LEU A 44 2.67 8.55 -16.37
C LEU A 44 3.62 7.86 -15.39
N LEU A 45 4.24 8.63 -14.50
CA LEU A 45 5.08 8.10 -13.42
C LEU A 45 4.26 7.26 -12.44
N GLY A 46 3.09 7.74 -12.02
CA GLY A 46 2.20 6.98 -11.13
C GLY A 46 1.63 5.73 -11.76
N ILE A 47 1.19 5.79 -13.03
CA ILE A 47 0.71 4.60 -13.76
C ILE A 47 1.87 3.62 -13.94
N GLY A 48 3.06 4.08 -14.34
CA GLY A 48 4.24 3.23 -14.49
C GLY A 48 4.75 2.64 -13.17
N GLY A 49 4.46 3.28 -12.03
CA GLY A 49 4.78 2.78 -10.70
C GLY A 49 3.77 1.76 -10.16
N MET A 50 2.48 1.89 -10.49
CA MET A 50 1.43 0.95 -10.07
C MET A 50 1.32 -0.27 -11.00
N VAL A 51 1.34 -0.02 -12.31
CA VAL A 51 1.10 -1.03 -13.34
C VAL A 51 2.36 -1.83 -13.62
N GLY A 52 2.51 -2.96 -12.93
CA GLY A 52 3.58 -3.93 -13.16
C GLY A 52 3.16 -5.35 -12.81
N SER A 53 3.90 -5.97 -11.88
CA SER A 53 3.65 -7.34 -11.39
C SER A 53 2.23 -7.54 -10.84
N GLY A 54 1.62 -6.51 -10.25
CA GLY A 54 0.23 -6.56 -9.76
C GLY A 54 -0.80 -6.85 -10.86
N LEU A 55 -0.70 -6.16 -12.00
CA LEU A 55 -1.57 -6.41 -13.15
C LEU A 55 -1.19 -7.73 -13.84
N TYR A 56 0.09 -7.92 -14.14
CA TYR A 56 0.51 -8.98 -15.07
C TYR A 56 0.64 -10.38 -14.47
N VAL A 57 0.97 -10.48 -13.18
CA VAL A 57 1.20 -11.77 -12.50
C VAL A 57 0.13 -12.00 -11.44
N LEU A 58 0.00 -11.07 -10.50
CA LEU A 58 -0.87 -11.26 -9.33
C LEU A 58 -2.35 -11.44 -9.70
N THR A 59 -2.81 -10.77 -10.76
CA THR A 59 -4.18 -10.94 -11.28
C THR A 59 -4.45 -12.40 -11.67
N GLY A 60 -3.47 -13.09 -12.26
CA GLY A 60 -3.56 -14.51 -12.60
C GLY A 60 -3.60 -15.42 -11.38
N THR A 61 -2.66 -15.20 -10.45
CA THR A 61 -2.57 -15.98 -9.20
C THR A 61 -3.85 -15.87 -8.38
N VAL A 62 -4.36 -14.65 -8.16
CA VAL A 62 -5.59 -14.39 -7.39
C VAL A 62 -6.82 -14.95 -8.11
N ALA A 63 -6.90 -14.81 -9.44
CA ALA A 63 -8.03 -15.35 -10.20
C ALA A 63 -8.07 -16.89 -10.13
N LYS A 64 -6.90 -17.56 -10.16
CA LYS A 64 -6.83 -19.02 -10.11
C LYS A 64 -7.04 -19.57 -8.70
N GLU A 65 -6.39 -18.99 -7.70
CA GLU A 65 -6.23 -19.65 -6.40
C GLU A 65 -7.17 -19.13 -5.31
N THR A 66 -7.71 -17.91 -5.43
CA THR A 66 -8.42 -17.27 -4.31
C THR A 66 -9.81 -16.72 -4.63
N ALA A 67 -10.00 -16.05 -5.77
CA ALA A 67 -11.25 -15.32 -6.04
C ALA A 67 -12.05 -15.85 -7.24
N GLY A 68 -11.42 -16.55 -8.20
CA GLY A 68 -12.10 -16.90 -9.45
C GLY A 68 -12.46 -15.64 -10.27
N PRO A 69 -13.55 -15.69 -11.05
CA PRO A 69 -14.07 -14.53 -11.77
C PRO A 69 -14.47 -13.34 -10.87
N ALA A 70 -14.74 -13.60 -9.58
CA ALA A 70 -15.08 -12.57 -8.61
C ALA A 70 -13.89 -11.67 -8.21
N ILE A 71 -12.69 -11.92 -8.73
CA ILE A 71 -11.53 -11.01 -8.64
C ILE A 71 -11.87 -9.57 -9.07
N VAL A 72 -12.84 -9.40 -9.97
CA VAL A 72 -13.34 -8.08 -10.39
C VAL A 72 -13.89 -7.31 -9.19
N VAL A 73 -14.64 -7.97 -8.31
CA VAL A 73 -15.17 -7.37 -7.07
C VAL A 73 -14.02 -7.09 -6.10
N SER A 74 -13.04 -8.00 -6.03
CA SER A 74 -11.85 -7.79 -5.20
C SER A 74 -11.06 -6.55 -5.59
N PHE A 75 -10.86 -6.29 -6.89
CA PHE A 75 -10.22 -5.08 -7.37
C PHE A 75 -11.05 -3.81 -7.14
N ILE A 76 -12.38 -3.89 -7.19
CA ILE A 76 -13.25 -2.75 -6.85
C ILE A 76 -13.09 -2.37 -5.38
N ILE A 77 -13.13 -3.36 -4.48
CA ILE A 77 -12.97 -3.13 -3.04
C ILE A 77 -11.57 -2.55 -2.74
N ALA A 78 -10.53 -3.18 -3.29
CA ALA A 78 -9.15 -2.72 -3.14
C ALA A 78 -8.93 -1.32 -3.73
N GLY A 79 -9.50 -1.03 -4.90
CA GLY A 79 -9.39 0.28 -5.56
C GLY A 79 -10.07 1.40 -4.78
N ILE A 80 -11.24 1.15 -4.19
CA ILE A 80 -11.92 2.12 -3.32
C ILE A 80 -11.07 2.40 -2.06
N ALA A 81 -10.53 1.36 -1.42
CA ALA A 81 -9.66 1.50 -0.26
C ALA A 81 -8.41 2.33 -0.60
N SER A 82 -7.74 2.01 -1.71
CA SER A 82 -6.56 2.73 -2.19
C SER A 82 -6.88 4.17 -2.59
N LEU A 83 -8.07 4.45 -3.16
CA LEU A 83 -8.47 5.81 -3.51
C LEU A 83 -8.61 6.71 -2.29
N LEU A 84 -9.18 6.19 -1.21
CA LEU A 84 -9.30 6.95 0.04
C LEU A 84 -7.93 7.23 0.66
N ALA A 85 -7.01 6.26 0.62
CA ALA A 85 -5.62 6.47 1.06
C ALA A 85 -4.89 7.49 0.17
N ALA A 86 -5.03 7.38 -1.15
CA ALA A 86 -4.40 8.25 -2.12
C ALA A 86 -4.89 9.70 -2.01
N LEU A 87 -6.15 9.93 -1.65
CA LEU A 87 -6.67 11.28 -1.37
C LEU A 87 -5.98 11.92 -0.16
N CYS A 88 -5.67 11.16 0.89
CA CYS A 88 -4.88 11.65 2.03
C CYS A 88 -3.47 12.05 1.60
N TYR A 89 -2.82 11.24 0.75
CA TYR A 89 -1.51 11.57 0.18
C TYR A 89 -1.55 12.80 -0.72
N ALA A 90 -2.60 12.94 -1.53
CA ALA A 90 -2.82 14.08 -2.41
C ALA A 90 -2.98 15.39 -1.62
N GLU A 91 -3.73 15.36 -0.53
CA GLU A 91 -3.88 16.53 0.34
C GLU A 91 -2.55 16.95 0.96
N PHE A 92 -1.79 16.00 1.51
CA PHE A 92 -0.53 16.32 2.15
C PHE A 92 0.53 16.79 1.14
N GLY A 93 0.65 16.09 0.00
CA GLY A 93 1.60 16.45 -1.06
C GLY A 93 1.35 17.84 -1.65
N ALA A 94 0.10 18.32 -1.63
CA ALA A 94 -0.23 19.69 -1.99
C ALA A 94 0.13 20.73 -0.91
N GLN A 95 0.11 20.36 0.37
CA GLN A 95 0.39 21.28 1.48
C GLN A 95 1.88 21.41 1.79
N VAL A 96 2.65 20.31 1.66
CA VAL A 96 4.07 20.27 1.96
C VAL A 96 4.82 19.70 0.75
N PRO A 97 5.22 20.55 -0.22
CA PRO A 97 5.87 20.12 -1.45
C PRO A 97 7.36 19.84 -1.25
N LYS A 98 7.68 18.95 -0.30
CA LYS A 98 9.04 18.45 -0.01
C LYS A 98 9.14 16.95 -0.30
N THR A 99 10.32 16.50 -0.66
CA THR A 99 10.64 15.11 -0.97
C THR A 99 10.66 14.31 0.33
N GLY A 100 10.09 13.09 0.31
CA GLY A 100 10.14 12.18 1.46
C GLY A 100 8.85 11.42 1.75
N SER A 101 7.76 11.62 0.97
CA SER A 101 6.50 10.86 1.10
C SER A 101 6.06 10.77 2.58
N ALA A 102 5.61 9.60 3.05
CA ALA A 102 5.12 9.36 4.40
C ALA A 102 6.09 9.77 5.53
N TYR A 103 7.41 9.69 5.31
CA TYR A 103 8.42 10.10 6.30
C TYR A 103 8.33 11.60 6.60
N MET A 104 8.40 12.43 5.56
CA MET A 104 8.32 13.88 5.71
C MET A 104 6.97 14.28 6.31
N PHE A 105 5.91 13.53 5.94
CA PHE A 105 4.56 13.80 6.40
C PHE A 105 4.41 13.58 7.90
N THR A 106 5.03 12.53 8.41
CA THR A 106 5.04 12.19 9.84
C THR A 106 5.97 13.12 10.61
N TYR A 107 7.09 13.56 10.01
CA TYR A 107 8.05 14.44 10.69
C TYR A 107 7.51 15.85 10.95
N VAL A 108 6.69 16.36 10.03
CA VAL A 108 6.06 17.68 10.15
C VAL A 108 4.83 17.66 11.07
N SER A 109 4.17 16.52 11.25
CA SER A 109 2.91 16.45 12.00
C SER A 109 3.03 15.82 13.40
N VAL A 110 3.71 14.67 13.52
CA VAL A 110 3.76 13.85 14.74
C VAL A 110 5.08 13.98 15.48
N GLY A 111 6.21 13.99 14.75
CA GLY A 111 7.55 14.20 15.32
C GLY A 111 8.61 13.19 14.88
N GLU A 112 9.83 13.40 15.37
CA GLU A 112 11.07 12.78 14.90
C GLU A 112 11.10 11.25 15.06
N ILE A 113 10.76 10.71 16.23
CA ILE A 113 10.82 9.25 16.47
C ILE A 113 9.86 8.47 15.56
N TRP A 114 8.65 8.99 15.37
CA TRP A 114 7.66 8.38 14.49
C TRP A 114 8.04 8.52 13.03
N ALA A 115 8.61 9.67 12.66
CA ALA A 115 9.21 9.85 11.34
C ALA A 115 10.33 8.84 11.10
N PHE A 116 11.23 8.62 12.05
CA PHE A 116 12.31 7.62 11.93
C PHE A 116 11.77 6.21 11.68
N LEU A 117 10.78 5.77 12.48
CA LEU A 117 10.16 4.46 12.32
C LEU A 117 9.49 4.30 10.95
N ILE A 118 8.72 5.32 10.53
CA ILE A 118 8.04 5.30 9.23
C ILE A 118 9.01 5.42 8.07
N GLY A 119 10.09 6.20 8.20
CA GLY A 119 11.14 6.29 7.20
C GLY A 119 11.81 4.94 6.95
N TRP A 120 12.15 4.19 8.01
CA TRP A 120 12.66 2.83 7.87
C TRP A 120 11.63 1.86 7.28
N ASN A 121 10.37 1.97 7.68
CA ASN A 121 9.29 1.18 7.08
C ASN A 121 9.19 1.41 5.57
N VAL A 122 9.23 2.67 5.12
CA VAL A 122 9.19 3.04 3.70
C VAL A 122 10.44 2.56 2.97
N ILE A 123 11.63 2.66 3.56
CA ILE A 123 12.86 2.11 2.97
C ILE A 123 12.71 0.60 2.73
N LEU A 124 12.24 -0.15 3.73
CA LEU A 124 12.01 -1.59 3.60
C LEU A 124 10.92 -1.91 2.58
N GLU A 125 9.85 -1.11 2.54
CA GLU A 125 8.77 -1.23 1.56
C GLU A 125 9.31 -1.15 0.13
N TYR A 126 10.05 -0.09 -0.21
CA TYR A 126 10.62 0.04 -1.55
C TYR A 126 11.63 -1.07 -1.89
N MET A 127 12.41 -1.54 -0.91
CA MET A 127 13.32 -2.68 -1.10
C MET A 127 12.58 -3.98 -1.41
N ILE A 128 11.58 -4.33 -0.60
CA ILE A 128 10.76 -5.53 -0.75
C ILE A 128 9.95 -5.44 -2.06
N GLY A 129 9.41 -4.27 -2.38
CA GLY A 129 8.65 -4.02 -3.61
C GLY A 129 9.50 -4.22 -4.85
N GLY A 130 10.72 -3.69 -4.89
CA GLY A 130 11.65 -3.93 -6.00
C GLY A 130 12.05 -5.41 -6.12
N ALA A 131 12.29 -6.09 -5.00
CA ALA A 131 12.59 -7.52 -4.99
C ALA A 131 11.40 -8.36 -5.49
N ALA A 132 10.17 -8.02 -5.10
CA ALA A 132 8.95 -8.69 -5.57
C ALA A 132 8.78 -8.54 -7.08
N VAL A 133 9.01 -7.34 -7.62
CA VAL A 133 8.92 -7.09 -9.06
C VAL A 133 9.99 -7.89 -9.83
N ALA A 134 11.20 -7.99 -9.30
CA ALA A 134 12.26 -8.80 -9.91
C ALA A 134 11.93 -10.30 -9.90
N ARG A 135 11.35 -10.81 -8.81
CA ARG A 135 10.84 -12.20 -8.73
C ARG A 135 9.71 -12.44 -9.74
N ALA A 136 8.77 -11.52 -9.84
CA ALA A 136 7.69 -11.59 -10.82
C ALA A 136 8.22 -11.58 -12.26
N TRP A 137 9.24 -10.76 -12.55
CA TRP A 137 9.90 -10.73 -13.85
C TRP A 137 10.56 -12.07 -14.18
N SER A 138 11.28 -12.64 -13.21
CA SER A 138 11.95 -13.93 -13.36
C SER A 138 10.97 -15.07 -13.59
N GLY A 139 9.92 -15.18 -12.78
CA GLY A 139 8.86 -16.18 -12.96
C GLY A 139 8.13 -16.04 -14.31
N TYR A 140 7.88 -14.81 -14.73
CA TYR A 140 7.28 -14.54 -16.04
C TYR A 140 8.18 -15.00 -17.20
N LEU A 141 9.48 -14.70 -17.14
CA LEU A 141 10.43 -15.15 -18.15
C LEU A 141 10.58 -16.67 -18.15
N ASP A 142 10.63 -17.29 -16.97
CA ASP A 142 10.72 -18.74 -16.81
C ASP A 142 9.51 -19.46 -17.44
N SER A 143 8.29 -18.95 -17.22
CA SER A 143 7.07 -19.48 -17.85
C SER A 143 7.11 -19.41 -19.39
N ILE A 144 7.66 -18.33 -19.97
CA ILE A 144 7.84 -18.23 -21.44
C ILE A 144 8.79 -19.32 -21.97
N PHE A 145 9.78 -19.72 -21.18
CA PHE A 145 10.76 -20.76 -21.53
C PHE A 145 10.34 -22.17 -21.06
N ASP A 146 9.07 -22.38 -20.71
CA ASP A 146 8.52 -23.66 -20.26
C ASP A 146 9.19 -24.17 -18.97
N HIS A 147 9.39 -23.25 -18.02
CA HIS A 147 9.97 -23.48 -16.70
C HIS A 147 11.39 -24.08 -16.68
N ARG A 148 12.13 -23.91 -17.78
CA ARG A 148 13.48 -24.46 -17.91
C ARG A 148 14.52 -23.81 -17.01
N ILE A 149 14.34 -22.54 -16.65
CA ILE A 149 15.29 -21.80 -15.79
C ILE A 149 15.14 -22.29 -14.35
N LYS A 150 13.89 -22.49 -13.90
CA LYS A 150 13.59 -23.13 -12.62
C LYS A 150 14.14 -24.56 -12.57
N ASN A 151 13.86 -25.39 -13.58
CA ASN A 151 14.36 -26.78 -13.62
C ASN A 151 15.90 -26.85 -13.61
N PHE A 152 16.58 -25.95 -14.33
CA PHE A 152 18.05 -25.88 -14.31
C PHE A 152 18.59 -25.48 -12.92
N THR A 153 17.94 -24.51 -12.26
CA THR A 153 18.37 -24.03 -10.95
C THR A 153 18.11 -25.06 -9.87
N GLU A 154 16.95 -25.72 -9.87
CA GLU A 154 16.62 -26.80 -8.93
C GLU A 154 17.58 -28.00 -9.06
N THR A 155 18.00 -28.33 -10.29
CA THR A 155 18.95 -29.43 -10.54
C THR A 155 20.38 -29.13 -10.10
N HIS A 156 20.83 -27.87 -10.13
CA HIS A 156 22.21 -27.50 -9.82
C HIS A 156 22.41 -26.88 -8.43
N ALA A 157 21.45 -26.07 -7.95
CA ALA A 157 21.54 -25.35 -6.67
C ALA A 157 20.82 -26.05 -5.51
N GLY A 158 19.99 -27.06 -5.81
CA GLY A 158 19.18 -27.78 -4.83
C GLY A 158 17.93 -27.01 -4.40
N THR A 159 17.00 -27.72 -3.77
CA THR A 159 15.74 -27.16 -3.28
C THR A 159 15.82 -26.84 -1.80
N TRP A 160 15.24 -25.70 -1.41
CA TRP A 160 15.08 -25.31 -0.01
C TRP A 160 13.65 -25.66 0.44
N GLN A 161 13.54 -26.33 1.58
CA GLN A 161 12.25 -26.70 2.21
C GLN A 161 12.02 -25.89 3.49
N VAL A 162 12.31 -24.59 3.46
CA VAL A 162 12.06 -23.69 4.59
C VAL A 162 10.85 -22.82 4.26
N PRO A 163 9.82 -22.74 5.12
CA PRO A 163 8.73 -21.80 4.93
C PRO A 163 9.27 -20.36 4.85
N PHE A 164 8.61 -19.49 4.08
CA PHE A 164 9.00 -18.11 3.72
C PHE A 164 10.17 -17.94 2.74
N LEU A 165 11.12 -18.87 2.68
CA LEU A 165 12.20 -18.81 1.69
C LEU A 165 11.70 -19.35 0.34
N ALA A 166 12.30 -18.83 -0.73
CA ALA A 166 12.07 -19.36 -2.07
C ALA A 166 12.50 -20.83 -2.13
N HIS A 167 11.73 -21.63 -2.90
CA HIS A 167 12.04 -23.05 -3.10
C HIS A 167 13.40 -23.28 -3.75
N TYR A 168 13.87 -22.29 -4.50
CA TYR A 168 15.20 -22.24 -5.11
C TYR A 168 15.71 -20.80 -5.05
N PRO A 169 17.04 -20.58 -4.93
CA PRO A 169 17.61 -19.25 -5.03
C PRO A 169 17.50 -18.71 -6.46
N ASP A 170 16.82 -17.57 -6.63
CA ASP A 170 16.58 -16.99 -7.95
C ASP A 170 17.72 -16.07 -8.41
N PHE A 171 18.72 -16.67 -9.05
CA PHE A 171 19.86 -15.95 -9.61
C PHE A 171 19.47 -14.99 -10.74
N LEU A 172 18.39 -15.28 -11.47
CA LEU A 172 17.91 -14.45 -12.56
C LEU A 172 17.32 -13.15 -12.00
N ALA A 173 16.39 -13.24 -11.03
CA ALA A 173 15.83 -12.08 -10.32
C ALA A 173 16.94 -11.17 -9.76
N SER A 174 17.89 -11.77 -9.05
CA SER A 174 19.04 -11.08 -8.48
C SER A 174 19.89 -10.38 -9.55
N GLY A 175 20.18 -11.06 -10.67
CA GLY A 175 20.94 -10.50 -11.78
C GLY A 175 20.28 -9.28 -12.41
N ILE A 176 18.95 -9.30 -12.61
CA ILE A 176 18.21 -8.17 -13.18
C ILE A 176 18.26 -6.95 -12.26
N VAL A 177 18.12 -7.14 -10.95
CA VAL A 177 18.23 -6.05 -9.97
C VAL A 177 19.63 -5.43 -10.02
N LEU A 178 20.68 -6.23 -10.09
CA LEU A 178 22.06 -5.72 -10.20
C LEU A 178 22.28 -4.95 -11.51
N ILE A 179 21.75 -5.46 -12.63
CA ILE A 179 21.82 -4.78 -13.92
C ILE A 179 21.07 -3.44 -13.87
N ALA A 180 19.85 -3.42 -13.33
CA ALA A 180 19.06 -2.20 -13.16
C ALA A 180 19.75 -1.18 -12.23
N THR A 181 20.38 -1.67 -11.15
CA THR A 181 21.15 -0.85 -10.21
C THR A 181 22.37 -0.21 -10.89
N ALA A 182 23.14 -1.00 -11.64
CA ALA A 182 24.27 -0.51 -12.42
C ALA A 182 23.79 0.53 -13.45
N PHE A 183 22.68 0.25 -14.12
CA PHE A 183 22.08 1.13 -15.12
C PHE A 183 21.70 2.49 -14.56
N ILE A 184 21.00 2.53 -13.42
CA ILE A 184 20.58 3.79 -12.76
C ILE A 184 21.79 4.57 -12.25
N SER A 185 22.87 3.87 -11.86
CA SER A 185 24.09 4.51 -11.37
C SER A 185 24.79 5.37 -12.45
N PHE A 186 24.59 5.10 -13.73
CA PHE A 186 25.18 5.88 -14.84
C PHE A 186 24.48 7.23 -15.11
N GLY A 187 23.29 7.48 -14.56
CA GLY A 187 22.69 8.82 -14.56
C GLY A 187 21.16 8.86 -14.67
N ALA A 188 20.57 9.83 -13.97
CA ALA A 188 19.11 9.99 -13.87
C ALA A 188 18.40 10.33 -15.19
N ARG A 189 19.04 11.12 -16.08
CA ARG A 189 18.39 11.57 -17.33
C ARG A 189 18.08 10.42 -18.28
N PHE A 190 19.03 9.49 -18.43
CA PHE A 190 18.86 8.34 -19.32
C PHE A 190 17.86 7.33 -18.73
N SER A 191 17.91 7.11 -17.40
CA SER A 191 16.94 6.27 -16.68
C SER A 191 15.51 6.80 -16.81
N SER A 192 15.28 8.09 -16.61
CA SER A 192 13.96 8.71 -16.76
C SER A 192 13.41 8.57 -18.18
N TRP A 193 14.23 8.76 -19.21
CA TRP A 193 13.81 8.58 -20.61
C TRP A 193 13.37 7.13 -20.89
N LEU A 194 14.16 6.14 -20.46
CA LEU A 194 13.77 4.72 -20.61
C LEU A 194 12.49 4.39 -19.85
N ASN A 195 12.33 4.92 -18.64
CA ASN A 195 11.13 4.70 -17.85
C ASN A 195 9.88 5.21 -18.58
N HIS A 196 9.97 6.38 -19.22
CA HIS A 196 8.86 6.92 -20.02
C HIS A 196 8.54 6.05 -21.25
N VAL A 197 9.58 5.54 -21.93
CA VAL A 197 9.40 4.66 -23.11
C VAL A 197 8.74 3.34 -22.69
N PHE A 198 9.23 2.68 -21.64
CA PHE A 198 8.66 1.43 -21.17
C PHE A 198 7.23 1.60 -20.63
N SER A 199 6.94 2.69 -19.91
CA SER A 199 5.59 3.01 -19.46
C SER A 199 4.62 3.23 -20.63
N ALA A 200 5.05 3.96 -21.66
CA ALA A 200 4.25 4.18 -22.87
C ALA A 200 3.94 2.86 -23.62
N ILE A 201 4.94 1.98 -23.76
CA ILE A 201 4.76 0.65 -24.37
C ILE A 201 3.77 -0.18 -23.54
N SER A 202 3.96 -0.25 -22.22
CA SER A 202 3.08 -0.98 -21.31
C SER A 202 1.63 -0.54 -21.45
N MET A 203 1.38 0.77 -21.44
CA MET A 203 0.03 1.32 -21.59
C MET A 203 -0.60 0.99 -22.95
N GLY A 204 0.21 0.98 -24.02
CA GLY A 204 -0.23 0.51 -25.34
C GLY A 204 -0.60 -0.98 -25.35
N VAL A 205 0.17 -1.82 -24.66
CA VAL A 205 -0.10 -3.26 -24.55
C VAL A 205 -1.35 -3.54 -23.71
N ILE A 206 -1.61 -2.78 -22.65
CA ILE A 206 -2.87 -2.89 -21.89
C ILE A 206 -4.06 -2.61 -22.79
N LEU A 207 -4.02 -1.52 -23.58
CA LEU A 207 -5.10 -1.21 -24.52
C LEU A 207 -5.29 -2.35 -25.53
N PHE A 208 -4.20 -2.94 -26.03
CA PHE A 208 -4.24 -4.11 -26.90
C PHE A 208 -4.90 -5.32 -26.22
N ILE A 209 -4.53 -5.63 -24.97
CA ILE A 209 -5.14 -6.72 -24.17
C ILE A 209 -6.64 -6.50 -24.04
N LEU A 210 -7.07 -5.26 -23.74
CA LEU A 210 -8.49 -4.94 -23.62
C LEU A 210 -9.23 -5.16 -24.94
N VAL A 211 -8.74 -4.59 -26.04
CA VAL A 211 -9.40 -4.70 -27.35
C VAL A 211 -9.45 -6.15 -27.81
N MET A 212 -8.32 -6.85 -27.88
CA MET A 212 -8.27 -8.23 -28.35
C MET A 212 -8.97 -9.18 -27.39
N GLY A 213 -8.82 -8.97 -26.09
CA GLY A 213 -9.42 -9.83 -25.09
C GLY A 213 -10.94 -9.74 -25.07
N PHE A 214 -11.54 -8.55 -25.25
CA PHE A 214 -13.00 -8.44 -25.43
C PHE A 214 -13.49 -9.12 -26.72
N LEU A 215 -12.70 -9.11 -27.80
CA LEU A 215 -13.04 -9.84 -29.03
C LEU A 215 -13.02 -11.37 -28.83
N LEU A 216 -12.15 -11.85 -27.95
CA LEU A 216 -11.98 -13.29 -27.66
C LEU A 216 -12.83 -13.79 -26.48
N ALA A 217 -13.49 -12.89 -25.75
CA ALA A 217 -14.25 -13.16 -24.54
C ALA A 217 -15.45 -14.09 -24.80
N ARG A 218 -15.69 -15.04 -23.90
CA ARG A 218 -16.84 -15.95 -23.92
C ARG A 218 -17.55 -15.92 -22.57
N ALA A 219 -18.80 -15.45 -22.55
CA ALA A 219 -19.63 -15.42 -21.34
C ALA A 219 -19.85 -16.80 -20.70
N GLN A 220 -19.66 -17.89 -21.47
CA GLN A 220 -19.72 -19.27 -20.97
C GLN A 220 -18.67 -19.54 -19.87
N ASN A 221 -17.53 -18.84 -19.86
CA ASN A 221 -16.49 -19.04 -18.85
C ASN A 221 -16.90 -18.55 -17.45
N TRP A 222 -17.99 -17.78 -17.34
CA TRP A 222 -18.60 -17.38 -16.06
C TRP A 222 -19.85 -18.21 -15.72
N SER A 223 -20.20 -19.19 -16.55
CA SER A 223 -21.34 -20.09 -16.33
C SER A 223 -21.17 -20.92 -15.07
N ALA A 224 -22.30 -21.37 -14.50
CA ALA A 224 -22.31 -22.34 -13.41
C ALA A 224 -21.55 -23.64 -13.76
N SER A 225 -21.46 -24.00 -15.05
CA SER A 225 -20.72 -25.17 -15.53
C SER A 225 -19.21 -25.08 -15.29
N GLU A 226 -18.64 -23.87 -15.21
CA GLU A 226 -17.21 -23.64 -15.00
C GLU A 226 -16.88 -23.21 -13.55
N GLY A 227 -17.82 -23.41 -12.61
CA GLY A 227 -17.68 -23.01 -11.20
C GLY A 227 -18.34 -21.67 -10.85
N GLY A 228 -19.00 -21.02 -11.81
CA GLY A 228 -19.75 -19.78 -11.59
C GLY A 228 -18.86 -18.55 -11.34
N PHE A 229 -19.49 -17.44 -10.97
CA PHE A 229 -18.78 -16.16 -10.79
C PHE A 229 -17.90 -16.11 -9.54
N ALA A 230 -18.34 -16.71 -8.42
CA ALA A 230 -17.66 -16.64 -7.13
C ALA A 230 -17.44 -18.04 -6.52
N PRO A 231 -16.53 -18.86 -7.07
CA PRO A 231 -16.32 -20.24 -6.63
C PRO A 231 -15.87 -20.34 -5.17
N TYR A 232 -15.11 -19.35 -4.69
CA TYR A 232 -14.60 -19.28 -3.32
C TYR A 232 -15.49 -18.46 -2.37
N GLY A 233 -16.68 -18.06 -2.84
CA GLY A 233 -17.63 -17.25 -2.08
C GLY A 233 -17.09 -15.89 -1.62
N ILE A 234 -17.75 -15.29 -0.63
CA ILE A 234 -17.38 -13.97 -0.09
C ILE A 234 -15.99 -14.00 0.57
N SER A 235 -15.61 -15.12 1.19
CA SER A 235 -14.29 -15.28 1.81
C SER A 235 -13.16 -15.11 0.79
N GLY A 236 -13.29 -15.74 -0.38
CA GLY A 236 -12.33 -15.60 -1.47
C GLY A 236 -12.27 -14.18 -2.04
N ILE A 237 -13.40 -13.50 -2.14
CA ILE A 237 -13.46 -12.09 -2.59
C ILE A 237 -12.67 -11.18 -1.62
N MET A 238 -12.86 -11.36 -0.31
CA MET A 238 -12.19 -10.55 0.71
C MET A 238 -10.69 -10.86 0.79
N ALA A 239 -10.31 -12.14 0.76
CA ALA A 239 -8.91 -12.55 0.70
C ALA A 239 -8.21 -12.03 -0.56
N GLY A 240 -8.86 -12.16 -1.72
CA GLY A 240 -8.39 -11.61 -2.99
C GLY A 240 -8.27 -10.09 -2.95
N SER A 241 -9.15 -9.37 -2.24
CA SER A 241 -9.07 -7.90 -2.08
C SER A 241 -7.82 -7.49 -1.32
N ALA A 242 -7.48 -8.21 -0.25
CA ALA A 242 -6.28 -7.97 0.55
C ALA A 242 -5.01 -8.15 -0.29
N THR A 243 -4.96 -9.20 -1.12
CA THR A 243 -3.83 -9.43 -2.05
C THR A 243 -3.81 -8.40 -3.18
N CYS A 244 -4.96 -8.08 -3.80
CA CYS A 244 -5.07 -7.10 -4.89
C CYS A 244 -4.69 -5.68 -4.46
N PHE A 245 -4.72 -5.37 -3.17
CA PHE A 245 -4.23 -4.10 -2.63
C PHE A 245 -2.78 -3.81 -3.06
N TYR A 246 -1.94 -4.85 -3.15
CA TYR A 246 -0.57 -4.75 -3.68
C TYR A 246 -0.50 -4.07 -5.05
N ALA A 247 -1.46 -4.35 -5.94
CA ALA A 247 -1.43 -3.80 -7.31
C ALA A 247 -1.61 -2.27 -7.34
N PHE A 248 -2.12 -1.68 -6.26
CA PHE A 248 -2.31 -0.23 -6.14
C PHE A 248 -1.15 0.48 -5.47
N VAL A 249 -0.14 -0.25 -4.97
CA VAL A 249 1.07 0.35 -4.40
C VAL A 249 1.87 1.01 -5.53
N GLY A 250 2.40 2.22 -5.28
CA GLY A 250 3.21 2.97 -6.24
C GLY A 250 2.67 4.34 -6.62
N PHE A 251 1.43 4.71 -6.24
CA PHE A 251 0.94 6.08 -6.44
C PHE A 251 1.71 7.11 -5.60
N ASP A 252 2.30 6.69 -4.48
CA ASP A 252 3.08 7.51 -3.56
C ASP A 252 4.41 7.97 -4.18
N VAL A 253 4.87 7.35 -5.26
CA VAL A 253 5.99 7.84 -6.09
C VAL A 253 5.70 9.27 -6.60
N ILE A 254 4.43 9.59 -6.90
CA ILE A 254 4.03 10.95 -7.28
C ILE A 254 4.32 11.93 -6.13
N ALA A 255 4.02 11.54 -4.90
CA ALA A 255 4.28 12.35 -3.71
C ALA A 255 5.78 12.49 -3.43
N THR A 256 6.60 11.46 -3.70
CA THR A 256 8.08 11.58 -3.61
C THR A 256 8.66 12.56 -4.63
N SER A 257 7.97 12.78 -5.75
CA SER A 257 8.42 13.66 -6.84
C SER A 257 7.87 15.09 -6.73
N SER A 258 7.38 15.46 -5.55
CA SER A 258 6.72 16.75 -5.30
C SER A 258 7.65 17.95 -5.53
N GLU A 259 8.94 17.83 -5.19
CA GLU A 259 9.94 18.90 -5.36
C GLU A 259 10.30 19.16 -6.83
N GLU A 260 10.08 18.18 -7.71
CA GLU A 260 10.33 18.31 -9.16
C GLU A 260 9.10 18.75 -9.94
N ALA A 261 7.94 18.83 -9.29
CA ALA A 261 6.69 19.26 -9.91
C ALA A 261 6.70 20.78 -10.14
N ARG A 262 6.30 21.23 -11.35
CA ARG A 262 6.20 22.67 -11.67
C ARG A 262 5.20 23.41 -10.78
N ASN A 263 4.07 22.77 -10.46
CA ASN A 263 3.01 23.33 -9.61
C ASN A 263 2.49 22.23 -8.67
N PRO A 264 3.20 21.94 -7.56
CA PRO A 264 2.90 20.79 -6.71
C PRO A 264 1.48 20.84 -6.13
N GLU A 265 1.01 22.02 -5.72
CA GLU A 265 -0.33 22.22 -5.13
C GLU A 265 -1.47 21.69 -6.00
N LYS A 266 -1.35 21.80 -7.33
CA LYS A 266 -2.39 21.39 -8.28
C LYS A 266 -2.03 20.13 -9.05
N ALA A 267 -0.75 19.93 -9.36
CA ALA A 267 -0.29 18.83 -10.19
C ALA A 267 -0.30 17.51 -9.44
N ILE A 268 0.15 17.48 -8.18
CA ILE A 268 0.22 16.25 -7.38
C ILE A 268 -1.19 15.65 -7.17
N PRO A 269 -2.19 16.41 -6.69
CA PRO A 269 -3.50 15.83 -6.45
C PRO A 269 -4.20 15.33 -7.70
N ARG A 270 -4.08 16.08 -8.80
CA ARG A 270 -4.65 15.69 -10.10
C ARG A 270 -3.97 14.44 -10.63
N ALA A 271 -2.64 14.37 -10.56
CA ALA A 271 -1.88 13.22 -11.03
C ALA A 271 -2.27 11.95 -10.24
N ILE A 272 -2.31 12.01 -8.90
CA ILE A 272 -2.69 10.87 -8.05
C ILE A 272 -4.10 10.38 -8.38
N ALA A 273 -5.08 11.30 -8.45
CA ALA A 273 -6.47 10.92 -8.73
C ALA A 273 -6.64 10.30 -10.12
N ILE A 274 -6.00 10.88 -11.14
CA ILE A 274 -6.07 10.39 -12.53
C ILE A 274 -5.35 9.04 -12.65
N SER A 275 -4.13 8.92 -12.14
CA SER A 275 -3.33 7.70 -12.25
C SER A 275 -4.04 6.53 -11.58
N LEU A 276 -4.59 6.74 -10.39
CA LEU A 276 -5.26 5.68 -9.65
C LEU A 276 -6.59 5.28 -10.28
N SER A 277 -7.37 6.25 -10.77
CA SER A 277 -8.63 5.95 -11.49
C SER A 277 -8.38 5.13 -12.76
N LEU A 278 -7.34 5.50 -13.52
CA LEU A 278 -6.93 4.76 -14.72
C LEU A 278 -6.41 3.35 -14.38
N ALA A 279 -5.59 3.21 -13.33
CA ALA A 279 -5.10 1.91 -12.87
C ALA A 279 -6.24 1.01 -12.40
N THR A 280 -7.16 1.52 -11.57
CA THR A 280 -8.36 0.78 -11.13
C THR A 280 -9.20 0.31 -12.31
N GLY A 281 -9.46 1.20 -13.28
CA GLY A 281 -10.19 0.84 -14.50
C GLY A 281 -9.48 -0.25 -15.29
N ALA A 282 -8.16 -0.14 -15.48
CA ALA A 282 -7.36 -1.14 -16.17
C ALA A 282 -7.39 -2.50 -15.46
N TYR A 283 -7.22 -2.55 -14.14
CA TYR A 283 -7.23 -3.81 -13.38
C TYR A 283 -8.59 -4.51 -13.45
N ILE A 284 -9.68 -3.77 -13.28
CA ILE A 284 -11.05 -4.30 -13.41
C ILE A 284 -11.27 -4.85 -14.82
N LEU A 285 -10.97 -4.07 -15.85
CA LEU A 285 -11.23 -4.46 -17.25
C LEU A 285 -10.35 -5.64 -17.69
N VAL A 286 -9.06 -5.64 -17.32
CA VAL A 286 -8.15 -6.76 -17.62
C VAL A 286 -8.59 -8.03 -16.89
N SER A 287 -9.04 -7.91 -15.64
CA SER A 287 -9.56 -9.05 -14.88
C SER A 287 -10.82 -9.66 -15.51
N VAL A 288 -11.75 -8.80 -15.97
CA VAL A 288 -12.95 -9.23 -16.71
C VAL A 288 -12.55 -9.96 -17.99
N VAL A 289 -11.65 -9.36 -18.77
CA VAL A 289 -11.16 -9.93 -20.02
C VAL A 289 -10.47 -11.28 -19.80
N LEU A 290 -9.56 -11.38 -18.83
CA LEU A 290 -8.80 -12.59 -18.55
C LEU A 290 -9.72 -13.76 -18.20
N THR A 291 -10.65 -13.53 -17.26
CA THR A 291 -11.57 -14.57 -16.76
C THR A 291 -12.67 -14.92 -17.76
N LEU A 292 -13.00 -14.03 -18.69
CA LEU A 292 -13.90 -14.34 -19.81
C LEU A 292 -13.20 -15.00 -20.99
N MET A 293 -11.88 -14.83 -21.15
CA MET A 293 -11.15 -15.39 -22.29
C MET A 293 -10.84 -16.87 -22.09
N VAL A 294 -10.46 -17.26 -20.87
CA VAL A 294 -10.07 -18.63 -20.50
C VAL A 294 -10.67 -18.99 -19.12
N PRO A 295 -11.12 -20.24 -18.90
CA PRO A 295 -11.59 -20.69 -17.60
C PRO A 295 -10.56 -20.49 -16.49
N TRP A 296 -10.98 -19.94 -15.35
CA TRP A 296 -10.12 -19.50 -14.24
C TRP A 296 -9.26 -20.62 -13.65
N HIS A 297 -9.76 -21.86 -13.61
CA HIS A 297 -9.03 -23.03 -13.08
C HIS A 297 -7.82 -23.43 -13.94
N SER A 298 -7.84 -23.07 -15.23
CA SER A 298 -6.80 -23.45 -16.19
C SER A 298 -5.71 -22.40 -16.35
N LEU A 299 -5.79 -21.24 -15.70
CA LEU A 299 -4.79 -20.18 -15.82
C LEU A 299 -3.41 -20.63 -15.31
N ASP A 300 -2.33 -20.17 -15.93
CA ASP A 300 -0.99 -20.23 -15.34
C ASP A 300 -0.83 -19.07 -14.33
N PRO A 301 -0.53 -19.32 -13.03
CA PRO A 301 -0.38 -18.25 -12.04
C PRO A 301 0.78 -17.27 -12.32
N ASP A 302 1.83 -17.68 -13.04
CA ASP A 302 3.02 -16.85 -13.27
C ASP A 302 2.91 -16.00 -14.54
N SER A 303 2.11 -16.41 -15.53
CA SER A 303 2.01 -15.74 -16.84
C SER A 303 0.60 -15.65 -17.44
N ALA A 304 -0.44 -15.68 -16.59
CA ALA A 304 -1.85 -15.82 -16.96
C ALA A 304 -2.30 -15.03 -18.20
N LEU A 305 -1.91 -13.75 -18.33
CA LEU A 305 -2.35 -12.93 -19.46
C LEU A 305 -1.78 -13.39 -20.81
N ALA A 306 -0.49 -13.73 -20.89
CA ALA A 306 0.09 -14.21 -22.14
C ALA A 306 -0.33 -15.64 -22.44
N ASP A 307 -0.32 -16.51 -21.41
CA ASP A 307 -0.79 -17.90 -21.50
C ASP A 307 -2.24 -17.97 -21.99
N ALA A 308 -3.11 -17.06 -21.55
CA ALA A 308 -4.48 -17.03 -22.04
C ALA A 308 -4.58 -16.79 -23.55
N PHE A 309 -3.71 -15.97 -24.16
CA PHE A 309 -3.67 -15.81 -25.63
C PHE A 309 -3.07 -17.03 -26.34
N TYR A 310 -2.05 -17.66 -25.74
CA TYR A 310 -1.47 -18.91 -26.26
C TYR A 310 -2.51 -20.04 -26.31
N LYS A 311 -3.28 -20.24 -25.23
CA LYS A 311 -4.36 -21.23 -25.14
C LYS A 311 -5.48 -21.01 -26.14
N ARG A 312 -5.69 -19.77 -26.57
CA ARG A 312 -6.68 -19.41 -27.60
C ARG A 312 -6.15 -19.57 -29.03
N GLY A 313 -4.88 -19.94 -29.20
CA GLY A 313 -4.23 -20.12 -30.50
C GLY A 313 -3.62 -18.86 -31.10
N TYR A 314 -3.57 -17.74 -30.36
CA TYR A 314 -3.04 -16.45 -30.83
C TYR A 314 -1.63 -16.21 -30.26
N SER A 315 -0.65 -17.00 -30.70
CA SER A 315 0.73 -16.94 -30.20
C SER A 315 1.41 -15.59 -30.43
N TRP A 316 1.14 -14.93 -31.56
CA TRP A 316 1.68 -13.59 -31.84
C TRP A 316 1.17 -12.54 -30.83
N ALA A 317 -0.09 -12.67 -30.39
CA ALA A 317 -0.67 -11.78 -29.39
C ALA A 317 -0.07 -12.07 -28.01
N GLY A 318 0.13 -13.35 -27.67
CA GLY A 318 0.85 -13.76 -26.46
C GLY A 318 2.24 -13.14 -26.35
N PHE A 319 3.01 -13.09 -27.44
CA PHE A 319 4.33 -12.47 -27.47
C PHE A 319 4.29 -10.94 -27.24
N ILE A 320 3.29 -10.25 -27.80
CA ILE A 320 3.10 -8.80 -27.56
C ILE A 320 2.80 -8.55 -26.07
N VAL A 321 1.91 -9.35 -25.49
CA VAL A 321 1.56 -9.25 -24.06
C VAL A 321 2.77 -9.54 -23.18
N ALA A 322 3.55 -10.55 -23.52
CA ALA A 322 4.78 -10.89 -22.81
C ALA A 322 5.86 -9.81 -22.89
N THR A 323 5.98 -9.14 -24.03
CA THR A 323 6.90 -8.00 -24.16
C THR A 323 6.41 -6.82 -23.32
N GLY A 324 5.10 -6.55 -23.31
CA GLY A 324 4.50 -5.49 -22.51
C GLY A 324 4.64 -5.69 -21.02
N SER A 325 4.49 -6.93 -20.52
CA SER A 325 4.68 -7.24 -19.10
C SER A 325 6.13 -7.01 -18.66
N ILE A 326 7.12 -7.43 -19.45
CA ILE A 326 8.55 -7.20 -19.20
C ILE A 326 8.85 -5.69 -19.15
N CYS A 327 8.32 -4.93 -20.10
CA CYS A 327 8.44 -3.46 -20.08
C CYS A 327 7.78 -2.84 -18.84
N ALA A 328 6.58 -3.29 -18.46
CA ALA A 328 5.86 -2.79 -17.29
C ALA A 328 6.63 -3.07 -15.99
N MET A 329 7.11 -4.30 -15.80
CA MET A 329 7.89 -4.69 -14.62
C MET A 329 9.22 -3.93 -14.55
N ASN A 330 9.91 -3.73 -15.67
CA ASN A 330 11.11 -2.89 -15.71
C ASN A 330 10.82 -1.44 -15.31
N THR A 331 9.67 -0.89 -15.71
CA THR A 331 9.24 0.46 -15.32
C THR A 331 9.10 0.58 -13.80
N VAL A 332 8.40 -0.37 -13.17
CA VAL A 332 8.23 -0.37 -11.70
C VAL A 332 9.57 -0.58 -10.99
N LEU A 333 10.42 -1.50 -11.46
CA LEU A 333 11.72 -1.77 -10.86
C LEU A 333 12.63 -0.53 -10.91
N LEU A 334 12.70 0.15 -12.06
CA LEU A 334 13.46 1.38 -12.22
C LEU A 334 12.89 2.50 -11.35
N SER A 335 11.57 2.60 -11.24
CA SER A 335 10.89 3.56 -10.36
C SER A 335 11.27 3.34 -8.89
N ASN A 336 11.28 2.09 -8.42
CA ASN A 336 11.63 1.76 -7.03
C ASN A 336 13.10 2.08 -6.72
N LEU A 337 14.02 1.70 -7.63
CA LEU A 337 15.45 1.99 -7.50
C LEU A 337 15.77 3.49 -7.66
N PHE A 338 14.85 4.27 -8.23
CA PHE A 338 14.97 5.72 -8.34
C PHE A 338 14.44 6.46 -7.10
N SER A 339 13.31 6.02 -6.53
CA SER A 339 12.69 6.64 -5.36
C SER A 339 13.42 6.31 -4.06
N LEU A 340 13.82 5.04 -3.87
CA LEU A 340 14.44 4.58 -2.63
C LEU A 340 15.67 5.41 -2.20
N PRO A 341 16.67 5.67 -3.06
CA PRO A 341 17.85 6.46 -2.69
C PRO A 341 17.52 7.91 -2.30
N ARG A 342 16.43 8.49 -2.81
CA ARG A 342 16.00 9.87 -2.49
C ARG A 342 15.44 9.96 -1.08
N ILE A 343 14.68 8.94 -0.67
CA ILE A 343 14.15 8.85 0.70
C ILE A 343 15.30 8.70 1.69
N VAL A 344 16.25 7.81 1.38
CA VAL A 344 17.47 7.62 2.18
C VAL A 344 18.28 8.91 2.25
N TYR A 345 18.46 9.60 1.12
CA TYR A 345 19.14 10.90 1.07
C TYR A 345 18.45 11.94 1.98
N ALA A 346 17.12 12.07 1.89
CA ALA A 346 16.37 13.02 2.73
C ALA A 346 16.49 12.69 4.22
N MET A 347 16.46 11.41 4.60
CA MET A 347 16.67 10.99 5.99
C MET A 347 18.11 11.22 6.47
N ALA A 348 19.09 11.05 5.59
CA ALA A 348 20.50 11.29 5.91
C ALA A 348 20.82 12.80 6.04
N GLU A 349 20.19 13.65 5.22
CA GLU A 349 20.26 15.11 5.32
C GLU A 349 19.66 15.61 6.63
N ASP A 350 18.56 15.00 7.08
CA ASP A 350 17.92 15.29 8.37
C ASP A 350 18.68 14.71 9.58
N GLY A 351 19.78 13.98 9.37
CA GLY A 351 20.60 13.39 10.44
C GLY A 351 19.98 12.14 11.11
N LEU A 352 18.88 11.64 10.57
CA LEU A 352 18.19 10.43 11.03
C LEU A 352 18.75 9.14 10.40
N PHE A 353 19.65 9.28 9.44
CA PHE A 353 20.38 8.18 8.80
C PHE A 353 21.87 8.49 8.68
N PHE A 354 22.68 7.50 8.31
CA PHE A 354 24.13 7.70 8.19
C PHE A 354 24.47 8.72 7.09
N GLN A 355 25.31 9.70 7.42
CA GLN A 355 25.69 10.81 6.52
C GLN A 355 26.35 10.35 5.20
N VAL A 356 26.92 9.13 5.17
CA VAL A 356 27.51 8.56 3.94
C VAL A 356 26.49 8.51 2.80
N PHE A 357 25.20 8.30 3.10
CA PHE A 357 24.14 8.22 2.11
C PHE A 357 23.63 9.59 1.64
N ALA A 358 23.99 10.69 2.33
CA ALA A 358 23.72 12.05 1.87
C ALA A 358 24.70 12.50 0.76
N HIS A 359 25.75 11.72 0.47
CA HIS A 359 26.74 12.11 -0.53
C HIS A 359 26.21 11.92 -1.96
N VAL A 360 26.08 13.03 -2.69
CA VAL A 360 25.62 13.05 -4.09
C VAL A 360 26.82 13.15 -5.04
N HIS A 361 26.87 12.26 -6.04
CA HIS A 361 27.99 12.24 -6.98
C HIS A 361 27.96 13.45 -7.94
N PRO A 362 29.08 14.16 -8.15
CA PRO A 362 29.09 15.47 -8.82
C PRO A 362 28.67 15.43 -10.29
N ARG A 363 28.93 14.34 -11.02
CA ARG A 363 28.59 14.21 -12.46
C ARG A 363 27.17 13.71 -12.71
N THR A 364 26.74 12.73 -11.93
CA THR A 364 25.44 12.05 -12.13
C THR A 364 24.32 12.68 -11.32
N LYS A 365 24.65 13.50 -10.31
CA LYS A 365 23.72 14.19 -9.40
C LYS A 365 22.74 13.24 -8.70
N VAL A 366 23.19 12.01 -8.45
CA VAL A 366 22.45 10.98 -7.72
C VAL A 366 23.28 10.42 -6.56
N PRO A 367 22.65 9.94 -5.47
CA PRO A 367 23.34 9.31 -4.35
C PRO A 367 23.75 7.86 -4.71
N VAL A 368 24.86 7.72 -5.45
CA VAL A 368 25.35 6.43 -5.98
C VAL A 368 25.57 5.39 -4.88
N VAL A 369 26.08 5.80 -3.71
CA VAL A 369 26.33 4.88 -2.59
C VAL A 369 25.02 4.25 -2.10
N ALA A 370 23.95 5.04 -1.99
CA ALA A 370 22.63 4.53 -1.63
C ALA A 370 22.09 3.57 -2.70
N ILE A 371 22.20 3.94 -3.98
CA ILE A 371 21.77 3.08 -5.11
C ILE A 371 22.45 1.71 -5.03
N VAL A 372 23.78 1.68 -4.90
CA VAL A 372 24.54 0.42 -4.92
C VAL A 372 24.25 -0.44 -3.68
N VAL A 373 24.24 0.16 -2.48
CA VAL A 373 24.00 -0.61 -1.23
C VAL A 373 22.59 -1.16 -1.20
N PHE A 374 21.58 -0.33 -1.46
CA PHE A 374 20.18 -0.75 -1.39
C PHE A 374 19.78 -1.63 -2.59
N GLY A 375 20.36 -1.40 -3.77
CA GLY A 375 20.20 -2.29 -4.92
C GLY A 375 20.82 -3.67 -4.69
N PHE A 376 21.98 -3.75 -4.05
CA PHE A 376 22.58 -5.02 -3.64
C PHE A 376 21.73 -5.75 -2.59
N LEU A 377 21.23 -5.05 -1.57
CA LEU A 377 20.32 -5.64 -0.59
C LEU A 377 19.03 -6.13 -1.25
N MET A 378 18.44 -5.34 -2.16
CA MET A 378 17.25 -5.72 -2.93
C MET A 378 17.51 -6.99 -3.77
N SER A 379 18.71 -7.10 -4.37
CA SER A 379 19.15 -8.29 -5.11
C SER A 379 19.23 -9.52 -4.20
N ILE A 380 19.77 -9.39 -2.98
CA ILE A 380 19.76 -10.47 -1.98
C ILE A 380 18.34 -10.87 -1.59
N LEU A 381 17.45 -9.91 -1.34
CA LEU A 381 16.06 -10.20 -1.01
C LEU A 381 15.37 -10.97 -2.15
N SER A 382 15.58 -10.55 -3.40
CA SER A 382 15.05 -11.22 -4.58
C SER A 382 15.66 -12.60 -4.83
N LEU A 383 16.86 -12.89 -4.29
CA LEU A 383 17.49 -14.19 -4.40
C LEU A 383 16.87 -15.20 -3.41
N ILE A 384 16.56 -14.74 -2.20
CA ILE A 384 16.25 -15.61 -1.05
C ILE A 384 14.75 -15.81 -0.85
N PHE A 385 13.93 -14.78 -1.08
CA PHE A 385 12.51 -14.80 -0.71
C PHE A 385 11.59 -15.09 -1.89
N ASP A 386 10.47 -15.75 -1.58
CA ASP A 386 9.44 -16.01 -2.58
C ASP A 386 8.56 -14.77 -2.87
N LEU A 387 7.97 -14.73 -4.05
CA LEU A 387 7.11 -13.62 -4.49
C LEU A 387 5.94 -13.40 -3.53
N GLU A 388 5.26 -14.47 -3.12
CA GLU A 388 4.10 -14.39 -2.22
C GLU A 388 4.49 -13.79 -0.86
N ALA A 389 5.59 -14.25 -0.27
CA ALA A 389 6.10 -13.72 1.00
C ALA A 389 6.47 -12.24 0.88
N LEU A 390 7.17 -11.84 -0.20
CA LEU A 390 7.53 -10.44 -0.45
C LEU A 390 6.28 -9.56 -0.58
N VAL A 391 5.25 -10.00 -1.32
CA VAL A 391 3.98 -9.27 -1.48
C VAL A 391 3.25 -9.11 -0.14
N GLN A 392 3.22 -10.14 0.69
CA GLN A 392 2.59 -10.09 2.02
C GLN A 392 3.32 -9.14 2.96
N PHE A 393 4.66 -9.21 3.04
CA PHE A 393 5.46 -8.30 3.86
C PHE A 393 5.32 -6.86 3.38
N LEU A 394 5.32 -6.64 2.05
CA LEU A 394 5.14 -5.32 1.47
C LEU A 394 3.80 -4.72 1.89
N SER A 395 2.72 -5.47 1.71
CA SER A 395 1.35 -4.99 1.96
C SER A 395 1.15 -4.61 3.43
N ILE A 396 1.77 -5.34 4.37
CA ILE A 396 1.78 -4.96 5.80
C ILE A 396 2.49 -3.61 5.98
N GLY A 397 3.68 -3.44 5.41
CA GLY A 397 4.46 -2.21 5.50
C GLY A 397 3.72 -1.00 4.90
N THR A 398 3.13 -1.17 3.73
CA THR A 398 2.37 -0.12 3.05
C THR A 398 1.13 0.30 3.85
N LEU A 399 0.39 -0.66 4.42
CA LEU A 399 -0.77 -0.36 5.26
C LEU A 399 -0.36 0.43 6.52
N LEU A 400 0.76 0.07 7.15
CA LEU A 400 1.31 0.85 8.26
C LEU A 400 1.64 2.28 7.82
N ALA A 401 2.36 2.46 6.70
CA ALA A 401 2.68 3.78 6.17
C ALA A 401 1.41 4.61 5.90
N TYR A 402 0.40 4.02 5.27
CA TYR A 402 -0.84 4.72 4.93
C TYR A 402 -1.64 5.11 6.19
N THR A 403 -1.56 4.30 7.25
CA THR A 403 -2.20 4.59 8.54
C THR A 403 -1.60 5.83 9.16
N PHE A 404 -0.28 5.90 9.19
CA PHE A 404 0.43 7.04 9.75
C PHE A 404 0.23 8.30 8.91
N VAL A 405 0.16 8.19 7.59
CA VAL A 405 -0.18 9.33 6.73
C VAL A 405 -1.61 9.81 6.95
N ALA A 406 -2.58 8.91 7.04
CA ALA A 406 -3.95 9.28 7.35
C ALA A 406 -4.06 9.98 8.72
N ALA A 407 -3.41 9.41 9.75
CA ALA A 407 -3.32 10.01 11.08
C ALA A 407 -2.64 11.40 11.05
N SER A 408 -1.54 11.54 10.31
CA SER A 408 -0.79 12.79 10.13
C SER A 408 -1.66 13.88 9.50
N VAL A 409 -2.44 13.54 8.45
CA VAL A 409 -3.36 14.48 7.81
C VAL A 409 -4.46 14.93 8.76
N ILE A 410 -5.01 14.02 9.57
CA ILE A 410 -6.01 14.38 10.58
C ILE A 410 -5.37 15.36 11.57
N ILE A 411 -4.25 15.02 12.18
CA ILE A 411 -3.59 15.87 13.18
C ILE A 411 -3.30 17.27 12.62
N LEU A 412 -2.76 17.35 11.41
CA LEU A 412 -2.36 18.62 10.80
C LEU A 412 -3.56 19.55 10.48
N ARG A 413 -4.77 19.00 10.27
CA ARG A 413 -6.00 19.79 10.06
C ARG A 413 -6.52 20.48 11.31
N PHE A 414 -6.16 19.98 12.49
CA PHE A 414 -6.61 20.48 13.79
C PHE A 414 -5.48 21.16 14.59
N GLN A 415 -4.26 21.20 14.06
CA GLN A 415 -3.19 21.99 14.66
C GLN A 415 -3.29 23.47 14.20
N PRO A 416 -3.17 24.44 15.12
CA PRO A 416 -3.07 25.85 14.77
C PRO A 416 -1.78 26.12 13.97
N ALA A 417 -1.82 27.12 13.08
CA ALA A 417 -0.64 27.53 12.32
C ALA A 417 0.41 28.09 13.29
N LYS A 418 1.51 27.36 13.51
CA LYS A 418 2.59 27.77 14.43
C LYS A 418 3.21 29.13 14.11
N THR A 419 3.01 29.66 12.91
CA THR A 419 3.60 30.92 12.42
C THR A 419 3.06 32.15 13.16
N GLU A 420 1.79 32.19 13.59
CA GLU A 420 1.23 33.41 14.20
C GLU A 420 1.60 33.58 15.69
N ALA A 421 1.96 32.50 16.38
CA ALA A 421 2.33 32.53 17.80
C ALA A 421 3.74 33.10 18.04
N GLN A 422 4.68 32.92 17.11
CA GLN A 422 6.03 33.46 17.23
C GLN A 422 6.10 34.96 16.90
N ASP A 423 5.29 35.44 15.95
CA ASP A 423 5.19 36.87 15.64
C ASP A 423 4.50 37.68 16.75
N ALA A 424 3.55 37.07 17.46
CA ALA A 424 2.91 37.69 18.63
C ALA A 424 3.86 37.79 19.84
N ALA A 425 4.65 36.74 20.09
CA ALA A 425 5.65 36.71 21.16
C ALA A 425 6.82 37.68 20.89
N GLY A 426 7.29 37.78 19.64
CA GLY A 426 8.38 38.69 19.24
C GLY A 426 8.00 40.17 19.30
N ARG A 427 6.71 40.53 19.21
CA ARG A 427 6.26 41.92 19.36
C ARG A 427 6.02 42.34 20.81
N SER A 428 5.88 41.39 21.74
CA SER A 428 5.61 41.70 23.15
C SER A 428 6.88 41.94 23.99
N GLU A 429 8.07 41.65 23.45
CA GLU A 429 9.37 41.85 24.14
C GLU A 429 10.10 43.14 23.74
N ALA A 430 9.48 44.04 22.98
CA ALA A 430 10.03 45.36 22.71
C ALA A 430 9.78 46.31 23.90
N THR A 431 10.78 46.45 24.78
CA THR A 431 10.85 47.44 25.86
C THR A 431 10.54 48.87 25.35
N PRO A 432 9.70 49.67 26.03
CA PRO A 432 9.47 51.05 25.61
C PRO A 432 10.71 51.91 25.91
N ALA A 433 11.25 52.58 24.90
CA ALA A 433 12.32 53.56 25.06
C ALA A 433 11.83 54.82 25.81
N PRO A 434 12.70 55.55 26.54
CA PRO A 434 12.28 56.70 27.34
C PRO A 434 11.90 57.89 26.46
N ALA A 435 10.79 58.55 26.80
CA ALA A 435 10.30 59.74 26.14
C ALA A 435 11.14 60.99 26.46
N GLU A 436 11.56 61.73 25.43
CA GLU A 436 11.97 63.13 25.55
C GLU A 436 10.76 64.07 25.31
N PRO A 437 10.68 65.23 25.98
CA PRO A 437 9.53 66.12 25.90
C PRO A 437 9.71 67.19 24.82
N GLY A 438 8.73 67.34 23.92
CA GLY A 438 8.71 68.52 23.03
C GLY A 438 7.55 68.56 22.04
N GLY A 439 6.65 69.53 22.24
CA GLY A 439 5.93 70.18 21.14
C GLY A 439 4.48 69.76 20.89
N ALA A 440 3.54 70.53 21.42
CA ALA A 440 2.13 70.48 21.08
C ALA A 440 1.84 71.10 19.69
N THR A 441 1.05 70.43 18.85
CA THR A 441 -0.03 71.05 18.02
C THR A 441 -0.92 69.99 17.33
N GLU A 442 -2.18 69.95 17.76
CA GLU A 442 -3.49 69.64 17.11
C GLU A 442 -3.69 68.60 15.98
N PRO A 443 -4.91 68.00 15.90
CA PRO A 443 -5.16 66.71 15.27
C PRO A 443 -5.51 66.85 13.78
N LYS A 444 -4.88 66.05 12.92
CA LYS A 444 -5.38 65.79 11.57
C LYS A 444 -6.02 64.41 11.52
N GLU A 445 -7.34 64.46 11.56
CA GLU A 445 -8.28 63.43 11.16
C GLU A 445 -7.93 62.95 9.74
N TYR A 446 -7.36 61.74 9.66
CA TYR A 446 -7.26 60.95 8.43
C TYR A 446 -7.66 59.53 8.81
N GLU A 447 -8.96 59.28 8.95
CA GLU A 447 -9.46 57.92 8.94
C GLU A 447 -9.25 57.34 7.54
N SER A 448 -8.15 56.61 7.38
CA SER A 448 -7.84 55.89 6.15
C SER A 448 -8.89 54.81 5.92
N PHE A 449 -9.51 54.80 4.74
CA PHE A 449 -10.42 53.74 4.30
C PHE A 449 -9.75 52.34 4.36
N SER A 450 -8.41 52.30 4.34
CA SER A 450 -7.61 51.09 4.56
C SER A 450 -7.61 50.61 6.01
N ASP A 451 -7.68 51.51 6.99
CA ASP A 451 -7.81 51.14 8.41
C ASP A 451 -9.21 50.63 8.71
N LYS A 452 -10.25 51.22 8.09
CA LYS A 452 -11.60 50.64 8.15
C LYS A 452 -11.72 49.31 7.43
N LEU A 453 -11.00 49.07 6.33
CA LEU A 453 -10.95 47.74 5.70
C LEU A 453 -10.16 46.72 6.53
N GLN A 454 -9.09 47.14 7.21
CA GLN A 454 -8.34 46.28 8.13
C GLN A 454 -9.10 46.01 9.43
N LEU A 455 -9.91 46.97 9.91
CA LEU A 455 -10.81 46.79 11.05
C LEU A 455 -12.03 45.94 10.68
N VAL A 456 -12.62 46.10 9.49
CA VAL A 456 -13.69 45.21 8.97
C VAL A 456 -13.14 43.81 8.62
N GLY A 457 -11.87 43.72 8.22
CA GLY A 457 -11.13 42.48 8.07
C GLY A 457 -10.83 41.80 9.41
N LYS A 458 -10.44 42.57 10.43
CA LYS A 458 -10.24 42.09 11.81
C LYS A 458 -11.54 41.73 12.53
N GLU A 459 -12.64 42.44 12.28
CA GLU A 459 -13.97 42.10 12.81
C GLU A 459 -14.52 40.83 12.15
N LYS A 460 -14.22 40.56 10.86
CA LYS A 460 -14.55 39.28 10.22
C LYS A 460 -13.63 38.12 10.63
N VAL A 461 -12.41 38.40 11.09
CA VAL A 461 -11.46 37.39 11.59
C VAL A 461 -11.69 37.13 13.10
N GLY A 462 -12.24 38.08 13.84
CA GLY A 462 -12.58 37.95 15.26
C GLY A 462 -13.74 37.00 15.59
N SER A 463 -14.40 36.40 14.58
CA SER A 463 -15.46 35.40 14.78
C SER A 463 -15.10 34.00 14.25
N LEU A 464 -13.89 33.79 13.73
CA LEU A 464 -13.45 32.47 13.25
C LEU A 464 -12.65 31.80 14.35
N ARG A 465 -13.28 30.81 15.02
CA ARG A 465 -12.62 29.96 16.02
C ARG A 465 -11.35 29.34 15.46
N GLU A 466 -10.33 29.23 16.30
CA GLU A 466 -9.07 28.62 15.91
C GLU A 466 -9.25 27.11 15.62
N PRO A 467 -8.56 26.57 14.59
CA PRO A 467 -8.63 25.15 14.28
C PRO A 467 -8.15 24.33 15.49
N GLY A 468 -8.90 23.26 15.81
CA GLY A 468 -8.62 22.42 16.98
C GLY A 468 -9.40 22.78 18.26
N GLN A 469 -10.27 23.79 18.25
CA GLN A 469 -11.24 24.07 19.32
C GLN A 469 -12.57 23.30 19.14
N LEU A 470 -13.36 23.14 20.21
CA LEU A 470 -14.69 22.52 20.10
C LEU A 470 -15.66 23.38 19.26
N LYS A 471 -16.53 22.73 18.48
CA LYS A 471 -17.65 23.39 17.80
C LYS A 471 -18.61 23.99 18.81
N ALA A 472 -19.13 25.18 18.49
CA ALA A 472 -20.02 25.97 19.37
C ALA A 472 -21.26 25.22 19.84
N THR A 473 -21.72 24.24 19.06
CA THR A 473 -22.89 23.41 19.37
C THR A 473 -22.63 22.41 20.50
N PHE A 474 -21.38 21.98 20.70
CA PHE A 474 -21.01 20.90 21.63
C PHE A 474 -20.25 21.37 22.87
N GLU A 475 -19.76 22.61 22.85
CA GLU A 475 -19.14 23.29 23.98
C GLU A 475 -19.93 23.20 25.30
N PRO A 476 -21.28 23.40 25.35
CA PRO A 476 -22.03 23.27 26.60
C PRO A 476 -22.13 21.83 27.15
N TYR A 477 -21.78 20.81 26.36
CA TYR A 477 -21.84 19.40 26.77
C TYR A 477 -20.47 18.80 27.13
N LEU A 478 -19.38 19.44 26.69
CA LEU A 478 -18.01 18.91 26.74
C LEU A 478 -17.03 19.96 27.30
N GLU A 479 -17.47 20.74 28.28
CA GLU A 479 -16.69 21.82 28.91
C GLU A 479 -15.37 21.32 29.53
N PHE A 480 -15.28 20.06 29.97
CA PHE A 480 -14.02 19.49 30.47
C PHE A 480 -12.91 19.42 29.39
N LEU A 481 -13.26 19.38 28.10
CA LEU A 481 -12.29 19.29 27.00
C LEU A 481 -11.74 20.66 26.57
N SER A 482 -12.33 21.78 27.03
CA SER A 482 -11.83 23.12 26.68
C SER A 482 -10.56 23.53 27.43
N ASP A 483 -10.19 22.82 28.49
CA ASP A 483 -8.98 23.10 29.29
C ASP A 483 -7.68 22.64 28.60
N PHE A 484 -7.77 21.83 27.55
CA PHE A 484 -6.62 21.30 26.82
C PHE A 484 -6.18 22.24 25.69
N TYR A 485 -4.90 22.21 25.32
CA TYR A 485 -4.38 22.99 24.20
C TYR A 485 -5.08 22.60 22.88
N PRO A 486 -5.40 23.57 22.00
CA PRO A 486 -6.10 23.32 20.75
C PRO A 486 -5.32 22.32 19.88
N GLY A 487 -6.01 21.24 19.48
CA GLY A 487 -5.45 20.15 18.66
C GLY A 487 -4.83 18.98 19.44
N GLU A 488 -4.52 19.13 20.73
CA GLU A 488 -3.92 18.05 21.54
C GLU A 488 -4.92 16.91 21.83
N VAL A 489 -6.18 17.28 22.13
CA VAL A 489 -7.29 16.33 22.30
C VAL A 489 -7.50 15.51 21.03
N VAL A 490 -7.41 16.16 19.86
CA VAL A 490 -7.56 15.49 18.57
C VAL A 490 -6.40 14.53 18.29
N ALA A 491 -5.17 14.93 18.60
CA ALA A 491 -4.02 14.04 18.46
C ALA A 491 -4.16 12.78 19.35
N MET A 492 -4.59 12.96 20.60
CA MET A 492 -4.87 11.82 21.49
C MET A 492 -6.02 10.95 20.98
N ALA A 493 -7.10 11.56 20.46
CA ALA A 493 -8.20 10.83 19.87
C ALA A 493 -7.77 10.01 18.64
N VAL A 494 -6.87 10.53 17.80
CA VAL A 494 -6.31 9.80 16.64
C VAL A 494 -5.46 8.61 17.09
N VAL A 495 -4.65 8.77 18.15
CA VAL A 495 -3.87 7.65 18.71
C VAL A 495 -4.81 6.58 19.27
N ILE A 496 -5.83 6.97 20.03
CA ILE A 496 -6.85 6.04 20.56
C ILE A 496 -7.58 5.33 19.40
N LEU A 497 -7.89 6.05 18.32
CA LEU A 497 -8.51 5.49 17.12
C LEU A 497 -7.62 4.41 16.48
N MET A 498 -6.32 4.69 16.30
CA MET A 498 -5.37 3.72 15.75
C MET A 498 -5.23 2.49 16.65
N VAL A 499 -5.04 2.69 17.96
CA VAL A 499 -4.88 1.60 18.92
C VAL A 499 -6.16 0.75 18.99
N SER A 500 -7.33 1.38 19.08
CA SER A 500 -8.61 0.66 19.11
C SER A 500 -8.89 -0.10 17.82
N ALA A 501 -8.54 0.44 16.65
CA ALA A 501 -8.65 -0.27 15.37
C ALA A 501 -7.72 -1.50 15.31
N LEU A 502 -6.46 -1.36 15.76
CA LEU A 502 -5.51 -2.48 15.83
C LEU A 502 -5.96 -3.54 16.84
N CYS A 503 -6.45 -3.13 18.02
CA CYS A 503 -7.02 -4.05 19.00
C CYS A 503 -8.22 -4.79 18.43
N LEU A 504 -9.17 -4.07 17.81
CA LEU A 504 -10.34 -4.66 17.18
C LEU A 504 -9.96 -5.68 16.11
N ALA A 505 -9.03 -5.34 15.22
CA ALA A 505 -8.52 -6.25 14.20
C ALA A 505 -7.87 -7.49 14.83
N SER A 506 -7.00 -7.29 15.83
CA SER A 506 -6.31 -8.38 16.53
C SER A 506 -7.29 -9.32 17.23
N ILE A 507 -8.33 -8.78 17.89
CA ILE A 507 -9.38 -9.56 18.54
C ILE A 507 -10.17 -10.36 17.51
N LEU A 508 -10.54 -9.75 16.38
CA LEU A 508 -11.29 -10.45 15.33
C LEU A 508 -10.48 -11.58 14.69
N VAL A 509 -9.17 -11.40 14.51
CA VAL A 509 -8.28 -12.40 13.88
C VAL A 509 -7.93 -13.52 14.87
N PHE A 510 -7.34 -13.17 16.01
CA PHE A 510 -6.70 -14.13 16.92
C PHE A 510 -7.58 -14.50 18.10
N GLY A 511 -8.64 -13.73 18.36
CA GLY A 511 -9.39 -13.83 19.59
C GLY A 511 -10.18 -15.13 19.75
N LYS A 512 -10.49 -15.85 18.67
CA LYS A 512 -11.19 -17.15 18.73
C LYS A 512 -10.23 -18.34 18.81
N THR A 513 -9.05 -18.24 18.20
CA THR A 513 -8.08 -19.34 18.04
C THR A 513 -7.00 -19.36 19.12
N GLN A 514 -6.55 -18.19 19.58
CA GLN A 514 -5.41 -18.07 20.51
C GLN A 514 -5.84 -17.62 21.91
N LEU A 515 -6.85 -16.76 22.01
CA LEU A 515 -7.45 -16.38 23.29
C LEU A 515 -8.51 -17.43 23.65
N HIS A 516 -8.14 -18.43 24.45
CA HIS A 516 -9.09 -19.35 25.10
C HIS A 516 -9.96 -18.64 26.16
N LEU A 517 -10.50 -17.46 25.82
CA LEU A 517 -11.37 -16.67 26.66
C LEU A 517 -12.82 -17.15 26.52
N PRO A 518 -13.64 -17.00 27.58
CA PRO A 518 -15.06 -17.26 27.48
C PRO A 518 -15.72 -16.28 26.49
N THR A 519 -16.77 -16.73 25.79
CA THR A 519 -17.44 -16.00 24.71
C THR A 519 -17.93 -14.60 25.10
N TRP A 520 -18.32 -14.41 26.37
CA TRP A 520 -18.71 -13.10 26.89
C TRP A 520 -17.54 -12.11 26.98
N SER A 521 -16.33 -12.58 27.30
CA SER A 521 -15.13 -11.73 27.37
C SER A 521 -14.70 -11.28 25.98
N TYR A 522 -14.83 -12.16 24.99
CA TYR A 522 -14.61 -11.83 23.57
C TYR A 522 -15.60 -10.77 23.07
N ALA A 523 -16.90 -10.97 23.33
CA ALA A 523 -17.93 -10.00 22.96
C ALA A 523 -17.73 -8.64 23.64
N LEU A 524 -17.33 -8.65 24.92
CA LEU A 524 -17.01 -7.43 25.67
C LEU A 524 -15.80 -6.68 25.09
N LEU A 525 -14.74 -7.39 24.71
CA LEU A 525 -13.55 -6.78 24.08
C LEU A 525 -13.88 -6.14 22.74
N ILE A 526 -14.67 -6.81 21.88
CA ILE A 526 -15.16 -6.22 20.63
C ILE A 526 -15.99 -4.96 20.90
N LEU A 527 -16.89 -5.02 21.88
CA LEU A 527 -17.75 -3.90 22.24
C LEU A 527 -16.95 -2.71 22.77
N LEU A 528 -15.95 -2.96 23.63
CA LEU A 528 -15.07 -1.91 24.15
C LEU A 528 -14.21 -1.29 23.05
N SER A 529 -13.59 -2.09 22.18
CA SER A 529 -12.76 -1.57 21.09
C SER A 529 -13.59 -0.80 20.05
N SER A 530 -14.81 -1.26 19.73
CA SER A 530 -15.72 -0.54 18.83
C SER A 530 -16.28 0.74 19.46
N LEU A 531 -16.54 0.75 20.77
CA LEU A 531 -16.94 1.96 21.50
C LEU A 531 -15.80 2.99 21.54
N ALA A 532 -14.55 2.56 21.78
CA ALA A 532 -13.39 3.44 21.74
C ALA A 532 -13.14 4.01 20.33
N LEU A 533 -13.33 3.20 19.30
CA LEU A 533 -13.19 3.61 17.89
C LEU A 533 -14.27 4.63 17.50
N THR A 534 -15.53 4.35 17.82
CA THR A 534 -16.64 5.28 17.53
C THR A 534 -16.55 6.55 18.37
N GLY A 535 -16.20 6.44 19.65
CA GLY A 535 -15.99 7.58 20.55
C GLY A 535 -14.88 8.52 20.06
N SER A 536 -13.75 7.97 19.59
CA SER A 536 -12.68 8.78 19.00
C SER A 536 -13.10 9.45 17.68
N LEU A 537 -13.84 8.77 16.81
CA LEU A 537 -14.41 9.40 15.60
C LEU A 537 -15.37 10.55 15.90
N VAL A 538 -16.23 10.38 16.92
CA VAL A 538 -17.14 11.43 17.37
C VAL A 538 -16.35 12.62 17.95
N LEU A 539 -15.36 12.37 18.81
CA LEU A 539 -14.50 13.41 19.37
C LEU A 539 -13.81 14.22 18.26
N ILE A 540 -13.26 13.56 17.24
CA ILE A 540 -12.63 14.22 16.09
C ILE A 540 -13.67 15.04 15.30
N SER A 541 -14.90 14.53 15.15
CA SER A 541 -15.98 15.22 14.42
C SER A 541 -16.53 16.46 15.12
N VAL A 542 -16.38 16.54 16.45
CA VAL A 542 -16.86 17.63 17.31
C VAL A 542 -15.91 18.83 17.31
N HIS A 543 -14.66 18.67 16.90
CA HIS A 543 -13.70 19.78 16.81
C HIS A 543 -13.81 20.56 15.48
N GLU A 544 -13.46 21.84 15.50
CA GLU A 544 -13.42 22.71 14.34
C GLU A 544 -12.18 22.44 13.47
N GLN A 545 -12.40 22.32 12.17
CA GLN A 545 -11.36 22.06 11.18
C GLN A 545 -10.83 23.36 10.59
N LYS A 546 -9.56 23.38 10.20
CA LYS A 546 -8.98 24.50 9.45
C LYS A 546 -9.80 24.80 8.18
N GLN A 547 -10.32 26.03 8.09
CA GLN A 547 -11.03 26.50 6.90
C GLN A 547 -10.03 26.85 5.80
N THR A 548 -9.74 25.90 4.89
CA THR A 548 -8.93 26.22 3.72
C THR A 548 -9.78 26.60 2.49
N THR A 549 -9.32 27.62 1.78
CA THR A 549 -10.02 28.31 0.67
C THR A 549 -9.90 27.58 -0.67
N GLN A 550 -9.05 26.56 -0.78
CA GLN A 550 -8.77 25.87 -2.05
C GLN A 550 -9.85 24.83 -2.44
N THR A 551 -10.22 24.81 -3.72
CA THR A 551 -11.32 23.99 -4.27
C THR A 551 -11.10 22.48 -4.11
N PHE A 552 -9.85 21.99 -4.23
CA PHE A 552 -9.52 20.57 -4.06
C PHE A 552 -9.72 20.10 -2.61
N GLN A 553 -9.26 20.90 -1.64
CA GLN A 553 -9.43 20.61 -0.22
C GLN A 553 -10.89 20.65 0.22
N ARG A 554 -11.78 21.33 -0.53
CA ARG A 554 -13.23 21.29 -0.30
C ARG A 554 -13.83 19.93 -0.64
N VAL A 555 -13.37 19.26 -1.69
CA VAL A 555 -13.80 17.89 -2.06
C VAL A 555 -13.30 16.88 -1.03
N VAL A 556 -12.04 17.00 -0.62
CA VAL A 556 -11.47 16.13 0.43
C VAL A 556 -12.14 16.36 1.79
N ARG A 557 -12.57 17.59 2.11
CA ARG A 557 -13.39 17.89 3.29
C ARG A 557 -14.72 17.11 3.30
N THR A 558 -15.38 16.96 2.15
CA THR A 558 -16.62 16.18 2.06
C THR A 558 -16.38 14.68 2.21
N LEU A 559 -15.25 14.17 1.70
CA LEU A 559 -14.87 12.75 1.78
C LEU A 559 -14.15 12.37 3.09
N TYR A 560 -13.82 13.36 3.93
CA TYR A 560 -13.17 13.20 5.24
C TYR A 560 -13.80 12.15 6.17
N PRO A 561 -15.13 12.16 6.43
CA PRO A 561 -15.74 11.12 7.25
C PRO A 561 -15.57 9.74 6.60
N GLN A 562 -15.63 9.64 5.27
CA GLN A 562 -15.43 8.36 4.57
C GLN A 562 -13.98 7.86 4.68
N CYS A 563 -12.97 8.73 4.53
CA CYS A 563 -11.57 8.35 4.77
C CYS A 563 -11.34 7.86 6.22
N CYS A 564 -11.92 8.52 7.22
CA CYS A 564 -11.77 8.13 8.62
C CYS A 564 -12.49 6.80 8.96
N PHE A 565 -13.63 6.51 8.31
CA PHE A 565 -14.39 5.27 8.52
C PHE A 565 -13.85 4.08 7.72
N SER A 566 -13.41 4.29 6.48
CA SER A 566 -12.95 3.21 5.59
C SER A 566 -11.53 2.75 5.87
N PHE A 567 -10.72 3.56 6.56
CA PHE A 567 -9.33 3.23 6.86
C PHE A 567 -9.20 2.09 7.90
N PRO A 568 -9.90 2.12 9.05
CA PRO A 568 -10.01 0.97 9.94
C PRO A 568 -10.59 -0.25 9.23
N GLN A 569 -11.55 -0.08 8.32
CA GLN A 569 -12.16 -1.16 7.54
C GLN A 569 -11.14 -1.83 6.61
N SER A 570 -10.25 -1.08 5.98
CA SER A 570 -9.22 -1.60 5.06
C SER A 570 -8.17 -2.42 5.83
N LEU A 571 -7.78 -1.91 7.00
CA LEU A 571 -6.90 -2.61 7.95
C LEU A 571 -7.59 -3.87 8.49
N LEU A 572 -8.88 -3.76 8.85
CA LEU A 572 -9.70 -4.88 9.29
C LEU A 572 -9.73 -5.96 8.22
N VAL A 573 -10.05 -5.63 6.97
CA VAL A 573 -10.15 -6.59 5.86
C VAL A 573 -8.81 -7.28 5.60
N TYR A 574 -7.71 -6.52 5.56
CA TYR A 574 -6.39 -7.10 5.33
C TYR A 574 -5.95 -8.02 6.48
N PHE A 575 -6.05 -7.56 7.73
CA PHE A 575 -5.64 -8.37 8.88
C PHE A 575 -6.59 -9.55 9.12
N THR A 576 -7.91 -9.34 9.11
CA THR A 576 -8.90 -10.41 9.39
C THR A 576 -9.02 -11.46 8.30
N TYR A 577 -8.91 -11.09 7.01
CA TYR A 577 -9.07 -12.05 5.92
C TYR A 577 -7.75 -12.40 5.22
N GLY A 578 -6.87 -11.42 4.99
CA GLY A 578 -5.58 -11.65 4.31
C GLY A 578 -4.64 -12.54 5.11
N ILE A 579 -4.53 -12.34 6.44
CA ILE A 579 -3.71 -13.21 7.30
C ILE A 579 -4.43 -14.54 7.56
N TRP A 580 -5.75 -14.53 7.79
CA TRP A 580 -6.51 -15.74 8.11
C TRP A 580 -6.51 -16.76 6.96
N HIS A 581 -6.59 -16.29 5.71
CA HIS A 581 -6.55 -17.14 4.51
C HIS A 581 -5.17 -17.19 3.84
N SER A 582 -4.11 -16.69 4.49
CA SER A 582 -2.75 -16.98 4.03
C SER A 582 -2.54 -18.49 4.02
N LYS A 583 -1.89 -19.02 2.97
CA LYS A 583 -1.72 -20.47 2.73
C LYS A 583 -1.14 -21.22 3.94
N GLU A 584 -0.43 -20.55 4.83
CA GLU A 584 0.10 -21.13 6.06
C GLU A 584 -1.01 -21.58 7.04
N ASN A 585 -2.06 -20.77 7.25
CA ASN A 585 -3.20 -21.15 8.09
C ASN A 585 -4.05 -22.27 7.46
N LEU A 586 -4.04 -22.37 6.13
CA LEU A 586 -4.68 -23.45 5.38
C LEU A 586 -3.85 -24.76 5.43
N ARG A 587 -2.53 -24.68 5.66
CA ARG A 587 -1.67 -25.83 5.96
C ARG A 587 -1.88 -26.36 7.38
N ASP A 588 -2.16 -25.48 8.33
CA ASP A 588 -2.44 -25.83 9.74
C ASP A 588 -3.88 -26.31 9.99
N SER A 589 -4.77 -26.17 9.02
CA SER A 589 -6.09 -26.79 9.07
C SER A 589 -5.90 -28.31 8.88
N PRO A 590 -6.29 -29.17 9.85
CA PRO A 590 -6.12 -30.61 9.69
C PRO A 590 -6.87 -31.01 8.43
N THR A 591 -6.13 -31.59 7.48
CA THR A 591 -6.64 -32.22 6.26
C THR A 591 -7.96 -32.88 6.58
N GLN A 592 -9.04 -32.28 6.11
CA GLN A 592 -10.37 -32.83 6.24
C GLN A 592 -10.32 -34.22 5.60
N ASP A 593 -10.61 -35.24 6.41
CA ASP A 593 -10.59 -36.67 6.15
C ASP A 593 -11.05 -37.04 4.72
N VAL A 594 -10.15 -36.97 3.74
CA VAL A 594 -10.28 -37.71 2.49
C VAL A 594 -9.39 -38.92 2.65
N ARG A 595 -9.95 -39.97 3.27
CA ARG A 595 -9.42 -41.33 3.18
C ARG A 595 -9.41 -41.76 1.71
N ALA A 596 -8.44 -41.29 0.95
CA ALA A 596 -7.98 -41.99 -0.23
C ALA A 596 -7.40 -43.31 0.27
N ARG A 597 -8.14 -44.42 0.06
CA ARG A 597 -7.63 -45.78 0.24
C ARG A 597 -6.45 -45.96 -0.73
N TYR A 598 -5.24 -45.66 -0.27
CA TYR A 598 -4.03 -46.18 -0.90
C TYR A 598 -3.95 -47.65 -0.55
N VAL A 599 -4.35 -48.51 -1.49
CA VAL A 599 -4.00 -49.93 -1.46
C VAL A 599 -2.53 -50.03 -1.82
N VAL A 600 -1.69 -50.15 -0.79
CA VAL A 600 -0.27 -50.48 -0.94
C VAL A 600 -0.19 -51.96 -1.33
N PHE A 601 0.19 -52.24 -2.58
CA PHE A 601 0.63 -53.58 -2.96
C PHE A 601 2.10 -53.76 -2.54
N PRO A 602 2.45 -54.81 -1.76
CA PRO A 602 3.83 -55.09 -1.44
C PRO A 602 4.55 -55.64 -2.67
N SER A 603 5.77 -55.15 -2.85
CA SER A 603 6.71 -55.53 -3.92
C SER A 603 7.13 -56.99 -3.84
N SER A 604 6.95 -57.74 -4.93
CA SER A 604 7.80 -58.89 -5.25
C SER A 604 7.86 -59.15 -6.76
N SER A 605 9.11 -59.32 -7.23
CA SER A 605 9.58 -59.95 -8.48
C SER A 605 9.22 -59.33 -9.85
N LEU A 606 10.27 -58.81 -10.50
CA LEU A 606 10.46 -58.81 -11.95
C LEU A 606 10.29 -60.24 -12.51
N GLU A 607 9.44 -60.40 -13.53
CA GLU A 607 9.71 -61.15 -14.77
C GLU A 607 8.50 -61.10 -15.74
N GLU A 608 8.82 -60.94 -17.02
CA GLU A 608 8.09 -61.44 -18.21
C GLU A 608 6.80 -60.77 -18.77
N THR A 609 7.02 -60.04 -19.87
CA THR A 609 6.39 -60.16 -21.21
C THR A 609 4.90 -59.88 -21.48
N VAL A 610 4.68 -58.83 -22.29
CA VAL A 610 4.02 -58.82 -23.63
C VAL A 610 2.52 -59.20 -23.76
N GLN A 611 1.77 -58.22 -24.30
CA GLN A 611 0.61 -58.28 -25.22
C GLN A 611 -0.87 -58.27 -24.73
N THR A 612 -1.53 -57.19 -25.20
CA THR A 612 -2.79 -57.11 -25.98
C THR A 612 -4.18 -56.97 -25.31
N VAL A 613 -4.75 -55.78 -25.56
CA VAL A 613 -6.06 -55.49 -26.21
C VAL A 613 -7.37 -55.97 -25.53
N GLN A 614 -8.02 -55.02 -24.83
CA GLN A 614 -9.44 -54.57 -24.94
C GLN A 614 -10.65 -55.56 -24.79
N PRO A 615 -11.89 -55.06 -24.55
CA PRO A 615 -12.76 -55.51 -23.46
C PRO A 615 -13.93 -56.41 -23.93
N ARG A 616 -14.66 -57.03 -22.98
CA ARG A 616 -15.96 -57.64 -23.27
C ARG A 616 -17.03 -57.36 -22.21
N THR A 617 -18.14 -56.85 -22.74
CA THR A 617 -19.47 -56.62 -22.20
C THR A 617 -20.19 -57.93 -21.83
N GLU A 618 -21.23 -57.80 -21.00
CA GLU A 618 -22.12 -58.80 -20.38
C GLU A 618 -22.68 -59.92 -21.30
N PRO A 619 -23.38 -60.92 -20.74
CA PRO A 619 -24.85 -60.78 -20.62
C PRO A 619 -25.49 -61.40 -19.36
N ALA A 620 -26.74 -60.95 -19.13
CA ALA A 620 -27.67 -61.31 -18.06
C ALA A 620 -28.36 -62.68 -18.22
N GLN A 621 -28.76 -63.27 -17.08
CA GLN A 621 -29.84 -64.26 -16.81
C GLN A 621 -29.81 -64.46 -15.27
N GLY A 622 -30.83 -64.27 -14.42
CA GLY A 622 -32.28 -64.32 -14.56
C GLY A 622 -32.82 -65.61 -13.95
N LEU A 623 -33.13 -65.66 -12.63
CA LEU A 623 -34.36 -66.23 -12.01
C LEU A 623 -34.25 -66.43 -10.48
N MET A 624 -35.21 -65.80 -9.78
CA MET A 624 -36.13 -66.31 -8.74
C MET A 624 -35.65 -67.10 -7.50
N ASP A 625 -36.04 -66.52 -6.35
CA ASP A 625 -36.76 -67.10 -5.21
C ASP A 625 -36.23 -68.38 -4.53
N ALA A 626 -35.89 -68.25 -3.23
CA ALA A 626 -36.72 -68.73 -2.13
C ALA A 626 -35.95 -68.65 -0.79
N GLN A 627 -36.67 -68.21 0.27
CA GLN A 627 -36.73 -68.78 1.64
C GLN A 627 -35.47 -69.38 2.30
N GLU A 628 -35.24 -69.32 3.59
CA GLU A 628 -35.82 -68.73 4.80
C GLU A 628 -34.86 -69.23 5.91
N SER A 629 -34.86 -68.55 7.06
CA SER A 629 -34.54 -69.11 8.40
C SER A 629 -33.08 -69.43 8.81
N GLY A 630 -32.82 -69.14 10.10
CA GLY A 630 -31.79 -69.79 10.92
C GLY A 630 -30.46 -69.02 11.02
N GLU A 631 -30.33 -67.98 11.84
CA GLU A 631 -30.19 -68.04 13.31
C GLU A 631 -28.83 -68.62 13.77
N GLU A 632 -28.09 -67.77 14.50
CA GLU A 632 -27.10 -68.03 15.54
C GLU A 632 -26.15 -69.24 15.43
N ALA A 633 -24.84 -68.97 15.44
CA ALA A 633 -24.03 -69.16 16.64
C ALA A 633 -22.54 -68.89 16.40
N LYS A 634 -21.98 -68.06 17.28
CA LYS A 634 -20.60 -68.00 17.76
C LYS A 634 -19.62 -69.07 17.21
N ARG A 635 -18.56 -68.61 16.55
CA ARG A 635 -17.19 -68.72 17.08
C ARG A 635 -16.28 -67.66 16.47
#